data_AF-A0A7C4M658-F1
#
_entry.id   AF-A0A7C4M658-F1
#
_cell.length_a   1.000
_cell.length_b   1.000
_cell.length_c   1.000
_cell.angle_alpha   90.00
_cell.angle_beta   90.00
_cell.angle_gamma   90.00
#
_symmetry.space_group_name_H-M   'P 1'
#
loop_
_entity.id
_entity.type
_entity.pdbx_description
1 polymer ?
#
loop_
_entity_poly.entity_id
_entity_poly.type
_entity_poly.pdbx_seq_one_letter_code
_entity_poly.pdbx_strand_id
1 'polypeptide(L)'
;MSHKAAWEGYGQNVYDAVSGKIKPQYLIFAEKALSWGADGVIVGATYPEKIRDVYSILRGSIPIYSPGIGAQGGDIKRAVSAGSHYLVVGRSIVEADDPSKSARSIRDIINEV
;
A
#
# COMPACT_ATOMS: atom_id res chain seq x y z
N MET A 1 -5.00 -0.55 4.45
CA MET A 1 -6.08 -1.38 3.85
C MET A 1 -6.64 -0.69 2.60
N SER A 2 -7.25 -1.43 1.66
CA SER A 2 -7.77 -0.89 0.37
C SER A 2 -9.28 -0.56 0.37
N HIS A 3 -10.00 -0.92 1.43
CA HIS A 3 -11.45 -0.73 1.55
C HIS A 3 -11.85 0.76 1.62
N LYS A 4 -13.02 1.12 1.09
CA LYS A 4 -13.50 2.52 1.03
C LYS A 4 -13.67 3.18 2.41
N ALA A 5 -14.08 2.41 3.42
CA ALA A 5 -14.22 2.88 4.81
C ALA A 5 -12.91 2.85 5.62
N ALA A 6 -11.74 2.67 4.99
CA ALA A 6 -10.45 2.65 5.70
C ALA A 6 -10.18 3.93 6.52
N TRP A 7 -10.76 5.05 6.08
CA TRP A 7 -10.63 6.33 6.73
C TRP A 7 -11.31 6.37 8.12
N GLU A 8 -12.34 5.54 8.33
CA GLU A 8 -13.07 5.44 9.61
C GLU A 8 -12.28 4.71 10.69
N GLY A 9 -11.22 3.98 10.34
CA GLY A 9 -10.31 3.33 11.28
C GLY A 9 -8.93 3.98 11.23
N TYR A 10 -8.01 3.36 10.48
CA TYR A 10 -6.61 3.78 10.38
C TYR A 10 -6.41 5.21 9.87
N GLY A 11 -7.38 5.78 9.17
CA GLY A 11 -7.32 7.18 8.71
C GLY A 11 -7.73 8.20 9.76
N GLN A 12 -8.28 7.78 10.90
CA GLN A 12 -8.67 8.69 11.97
C GLN A 12 -7.45 9.41 12.56
N ASN A 13 -7.67 10.68 12.92
CA ASN A 13 -6.72 11.44 13.69
C ASN A 13 -6.77 10.99 15.15
N VAL A 14 -5.62 10.58 15.68
CA VAL A 14 -5.47 10.17 17.07
C VAL A 14 -4.37 11.00 17.73
N TYR A 15 -4.44 11.12 19.04
CA TYR A 15 -3.38 11.76 19.83
C TYR A 15 -2.23 10.77 20.05
N ASP A 16 -1.07 11.07 19.50
CA ASP A 16 0.15 10.32 19.77
C ASP A 16 0.78 10.81 21.07
N ALA A 17 0.71 9.99 22.12
CA ALA A 17 1.29 10.30 23.42
C ALA A 17 2.81 10.46 23.39
N VAL A 18 3.51 9.88 22.40
CA VAL A 18 4.97 9.98 22.28
C VAL A 18 5.36 11.34 21.70
N SER A 19 4.74 11.75 20.59
CA SER A 19 5.08 13.03 19.95
C SER A 19 4.29 14.22 20.48
N GLY A 20 3.24 14.00 21.28
CA GLY A 20 2.31 15.03 21.77
C GLY A 20 1.49 15.71 20.66
N LYS A 21 1.34 15.04 19.49
CA LYS A 21 0.68 15.62 18.31
C LYS A 21 -0.50 14.77 17.89
N ILE A 22 -1.49 15.42 17.28
CA ILE A 22 -2.56 14.74 16.57
C ILE A 22 -2.07 14.41 15.17
N LYS A 23 -2.15 13.13 14.79
CA LYS A 23 -1.84 12.67 13.43
C LYS A 23 -2.71 11.46 13.06
N PRO A 24 -2.86 11.17 11.75
CA PRO A 24 -3.53 9.96 11.31
C PRO A 24 -2.90 8.70 11.89
N GLN A 25 -3.72 7.76 12.36
CA GLN A 25 -3.26 6.54 13.02
C GLN A 25 -2.32 5.70 12.13
N TYR A 26 -2.55 5.66 10.82
CA TYR A 26 -1.68 4.91 9.89
C TYR A 26 -0.23 5.43 9.85
N LEU A 27 0.02 6.72 10.11
CA LEU A 27 1.38 7.26 10.19
C LEU A 27 2.08 6.76 11.46
N ILE A 28 1.34 6.67 12.57
CA ILE A 28 1.86 6.09 13.81
C ILE A 28 2.24 4.64 13.58
N PHE A 29 1.42 3.86 12.86
CA PHE A 29 1.79 2.47 12.55
C PHE A 29 3.01 2.36 11.64
N ALA A 30 3.23 3.28 10.70
CA ALA A 30 4.45 3.30 9.90
C ALA A 30 5.69 3.57 10.77
N GLU A 31 5.62 4.53 11.70
CA GLU A 31 6.72 4.79 12.65
C GLU A 31 6.97 3.60 13.58
N LYS A 32 5.89 2.94 14.06
CA LYS A 32 6.00 1.75 14.91
C LYS A 32 6.59 0.56 14.15
N ALA A 33 6.29 0.40 12.86
CA ALA A 33 6.90 -0.65 12.04
C ALA A 33 8.44 -0.57 12.07
N LEU A 34 9.01 0.65 11.98
CA LEU A 34 10.46 0.86 12.15
C LEU A 34 10.94 0.47 13.54
N SER A 35 10.25 0.94 14.58
CA SER A 35 10.62 0.66 15.97
C SER A 35 10.54 -0.81 16.33
N TRP A 36 9.63 -1.57 15.72
CA TRP A 36 9.43 -2.98 15.98
C TRP A 36 10.25 -3.88 15.06
N GLY A 37 10.91 -3.33 14.05
CA GLY A 37 11.62 -4.11 13.04
C GLY A 37 10.67 -5.02 12.25
N ALA A 38 9.52 -4.49 11.82
CA ALA A 38 8.53 -5.26 11.08
C ALA A 38 9.07 -5.70 9.70
N ASP A 39 8.73 -6.91 9.27
CA ASP A 39 9.15 -7.45 7.97
C ASP A 39 8.44 -6.80 6.77
N GLY A 40 7.35 -6.07 7.01
CA GLY A 40 6.58 -5.40 5.96
C GLY A 40 5.35 -4.67 6.48
N VAL A 41 4.81 -3.79 5.64
CA VAL A 41 3.53 -3.10 5.92
C VAL A 41 2.56 -3.26 4.76
N ILE A 42 1.26 -3.23 5.07
CA ILE A 42 0.18 -3.34 4.08
C ILE A 42 -0.50 -1.99 3.86
N VAL A 43 -0.37 -1.42 2.66
CA VAL A 43 -0.99 -0.14 2.28
C VAL A 43 -1.77 -0.30 0.99
N GLY A 44 -3.06 0.02 0.97
CA GLY A 44 -3.93 -0.24 -0.18
C GLY A 44 -3.48 0.51 -1.45
N ALA A 45 -3.38 -0.20 -2.57
CA ALA A 45 -3.04 0.37 -3.88
C ALA A 45 -4.08 1.39 -4.40
N THR A 46 -5.27 1.39 -3.80
CA THR A 46 -6.35 2.34 -4.07
C THR A 46 -6.07 3.75 -3.54
N TYR A 47 -5.03 3.92 -2.71
CA TYR A 47 -4.65 5.20 -2.07
C TYR A 47 -3.16 5.50 -2.24
N PRO A 48 -2.67 5.84 -3.45
CA PRO A 48 -1.25 6.09 -3.71
C PRO A 48 -0.62 7.18 -2.82
N GLU A 49 -1.38 8.18 -2.41
CA GLU A 49 -0.95 9.21 -1.47
C GLU A 49 -0.56 8.62 -0.11
N LYS A 50 -1.31 7.62 0.37
CA LYS A 50 -1.01 6.93 1.63
C LYS A 50 0.22 6.04 1.52
N ILE A 51 0.44 5.43 0.35
CA ILE A 51 1.69 4.70 0.07
C ILE A 51 2.87 5.66 0.16
N ARG A 52 2.75 6.87 -0.40
CA ARG A 52 3.82 7.87 -0.39
C ARG A 52 4.13 8.42 1.00
N ASP A 53 3.09 8.67 1.79
CA ASP A 53 3.23 9.09 3.18
C ASP A 53 4.00 8.03 3.99
N VAL A 54 3.59 6.77 3.87
CA VAL A 54 4.22 5.65 4.56
C VAL A 54 5.65 5.42 4.05
N TYR A 55 5.87 5.48 2.74
CA TYR A 55 7.20 5.36 2.15
C TYR A 55 8.15 6.45 2.65
N SER A 56 7.67 7.68 2.83
CA SER A 56 8.47 8.81 3.35
C SER A 56 8.95 8.55 4.79
N ILE A 57 8.18 7.80 5.58
CA ILE A 57 8.56 7.37 6.93
C ILE A 57 9.53 6.19 6.85
N LEU A 58 9.19 5.14 6.10
CA LEU A 58 9.96 3.89 6.06
C LEU A 58 11.26 4.00 5.26
N ARG A 59 11.35 4.93 4.31
CA ARG A 59 12.52 5.21 3.46
C ARG A 59 13.10 3.95 2.78
N GLY A 60 12.23 3.03 2.39
CA GLY A 60 12.61 1.76 1.75
C GLY A 60 13.25 0.71 2.67
N SER A 61 13.39 0.98 3.98
CA SER A 61 13.95 0.00 4.92
C SER A 61 13.00 -1.16 5.24
N ILE A 62 11.69 -0.91 5.16
CA ILE A 62 10.63 -1.91 5.35
C ILE A 62 9.78 -1.95 4.07
N PRO A 63 9.57 -3.13 3.45
CA PRO A 63 8.84 -3.24 2.21
C PRO A 63 7.34 -2.94 2.38
N ILE A 64 6.77 -2.31 1.36
CA ILE A 64 5.34 -1.99 1.29
C ILE A 64 4.65 -2.95 0.33
N TYR A 65 3.65 -3.68 0.83
CA TYR A 65 2.79 -4.55 0.03
C TYR A 65 1.43 -3.88 -0.19
N SER A 66 0.99 -3.84 -1.44
CA SER A 66 -0.19 -3.07 -1.84
C SER A 66 -1.27 -3.93 -2.50
N PRO A 67 -2.31 -4.34 -1.75
CA PRO A 67 -3.49 -4.98 -2.30
C PRO A 67 -4.45 -3.95 -2.91
N GLY A 68 -5.31 -4.43 -3.81
CA GLY A 68 -6.40 -3.63 -4.39
C GLY A 68 -6.20 -3.21 -5.84
N ILE A 69 -5.18 -3.73 -6.51
CA ILE A 69 -4.99 -3.56 -7.96
C ILE A 69 -6.16 -4.20 -8.72
N GLY A 70 -6.60 -3.53 -9.79
CA GLY A 70 -7.62 -4.03 -10.71
C GLY A 70 -9.02 -4.04 -10.10
N ALA A 71 -9.45 -5.16 -9.52
CA ALA A 71 -10.84 -5.36 -9.06
C ALA A 71 -11.34 -4.35 -8.00
N GLN A 72 -10.45 -3.66 -7.28
CA GLN A 72 -10.81 -2.59 -6.33
C GLN A 72 -10.47 -1.19 -6.86
N GLY A 73 -9.98 -1.07 -8.10
CA GLY A 73 -9.66 0.21 -8.75
C GLY A 73 -8.26 0.75 -8.48
N GLY A 74 -7.36 -0.03 -7.85
CA GLY A 74 -5.96 0.37 -7.67
C GLY A 74 -5.20 0.37 -9.00
N ASP A 75 -4.41 1.42 -9.21
CA ASP A 75 -3.59 1.62 -10.41
C ASP A 75 -2.15 1.14 -10.17
N ILE A 76 -1.63 0.32 -11.08
CA ILE A 76 -0.29 -0.29 -10.99
C ILE A 76 0.79 0.78 -10.97
N LYS A 77 0.81 1.66 -11.97
CA LYS A 77 1.88 2.64 -12.15
C LYS A 77 1.90 3.63 -10.99
N ARG A 78 0.74 4.14 -10.59
CA ARG A 78 0.63 5.08 -9.45
C ARG A 78 1.04 4.46 -8.13
N ALA A 79 0.73 3.19 -7.88
CA ALA A 79 1.12 2.50 -6.64
C ALA A 79 2.64 2.27 -6.59
N VAL A 80 3.25 1.80 -7.67
CA VAL A 80 4.71 1.60 -7.75
C VAL A 80 5.44 2.92 -7.63
N SER A 81 5.08 3.94 -8.42
CA SER A 81 5.69 5.28 -8.33
C SER A 81 5.48 5.97 -6.99
N ALA A 82 4.51 5.53 -6.17
CA ALA A 82 4.32 6.04 -4.82
C ALA A 82 5.23 5.36 -3.76
N GLY A 83 5.93 4.28 -4.11
CA GLY A 83 6.84 3.56 -3.21
C GLY A 83 6.36 2.16 -2.81
N SER A 84 5.36 1.60 -3.49
CA SER A 84 5.00 0.19 -3.28
C SER A 84 6.10 -0.73 -3.82
N HIS A 85 6.48 -1.73 -3.03
CA HIS A 85 7.51 -2.71 -3.41
C HIS A 85 6.87 -3.95 -4.05
N TYR A 86 5.70 -4.35 -3.53
CA TYR A 86 4.99 -5.53 -3.98
C TYR A 86 3.52 -5.22 -4.19
N LEU A 87 2.98 -5.61 -5.35
CA LEU A 87 1.55 -5.52 -5.63
C LEU A 87 0.89 -6.88 -5.34
N VAL A 88 -0.20 -6.87 -4.58
CA VAL A 88 -1.00 -8.07 -4.32
C VAL A 88 -2.18 -8.09 -5.27
N VAL A 89 -2.11 -8.97 -6.28
CA VAL A 89 -3.12 -9.10 -7.34
C VAL A 89 -3.74 -10.49 -7.30
N GLY A 90 -5.05 -10.55 -7.09
CA GLY A 90 -5.83 -11.79 -7.01
C GLY A 90 -6.76 -11.96 -8.19
N ARG A 91 -8.03 -11.54 -8.02
CA ARG A 91 -9.13 -11.69 -8.99
C ARG A 91 -8.77 -11.33 -10.43
N SER A 92 -8.04 -10.24 -10.65
CA SER A 92 -7.60 -9.82 -11.99
C SER A 92 -6.71 -10.83 -12.72
N ILE A 93 -6.09 -11.77 -12.01
CA ILE A 93 -5.33 -12.89 -12.57
C ILE A 93 -6.18 -14.16 -12.54
N VAL A 94 -6.71 -14.55 -11.39
CA VAL A 94 -7.34 -15.87 -11.21
C VAL A 94 -8.70 -16.02 -11.89
N GLU A 95 -9.41 -14.91 -12.15
CA GLU A 95 -10.71 -14.90 -12.83
C GLU A 95 -10.59 -14.47 -14.30
N ALA A 96 -9.37 -14.28 -14.83
CA ALA A 96 -9.16 -13.92 -16.22
C ALA A 96 -9.31 -15.13 -17.15
N ASP A 97 -9.76 -14.91 -18.39
CA ASP A 97 -9.85 -15.96 -19.42
C ASP A 97 -8.50 -16.65 -19.68
N ASP A 98 -7.40 -15.88 -19.59
CA ASP A 98 -6.03 -16.39 -19.63
C ASP A 98 -5.22 -15.80 -18.44
N PRO A 99 -5.14 -16.53 -17.31
CA PRO A 99 -4.41 -16.08 -16.13
C PRO A 99 -2.92 -15.84 -16.39
N SER A 100 -2.31 -16.64 -17.27
CA SER A 100 -0.88 -16.52 -17.59
C SER A 100 -0.60 -15.24 -18.37
N LYS A 101 -1.45 -14.90 -19.33
CA LYS A 101 -1.36 -13.63 -20.07
C LYS A 101 -1.62 -12.44 -19.15
N SER A 102 -2.66 -12.49 -18.31
CA SER A 102 -2.95 -11.43 -17.35
C SER A 102 -1.76 -11.15 -16.41
N ALA A 103 -1.18 -12.20 -15.82
CA ALA A 103 -0.02 -12.08 -14.95
C ALA A 103 1.20 -11.48 -15.68
N ARG A 104 1.47 -11.91 -16.92
CA ARG A 104 2.56 -11.33 -17.74
C ARG A 104 2.32 -9.84 -18.02
N SER A 105 1.12 -9.46 -18.46
CA SER A 105 0.79 -8.06 -18.73
C SER A 105 0.97 -7.17 -17.50
N ILE A 106 0.53 -7.62 -16.32
CA ILE A 106 0.73 -6.88 -15.07
C ILE A 106 2.23 -6.71 -14.77
N ARG A 107 3.01 -7.79 -14.86
CA ARG A 107 4.47 -7.74 -14.66
C ARG A 107 5.14 -6.77 -15.64
N ASP A 108 4.75 -6.82 -16.91
CA ASP A 108 5.36 -5.99 -17.95
C ASP A 108 5.07 -4.50 -17.68
N ILE A 109 3.85 -4.15 -17.25
CA ILE A 109 3.50 -2.79 -16.81
C ILE A 109 4.35 -2.34 -15.61
N ILE A 110 4.63 -3.23 -14.64
CA ILE A 110 5.48 -2.91 -13.48
C ILE A 110 6.91 -2.60 -13.93
N ASN A 111 7.45 -3.35 -14.90
CA ASN A 111 8.81 -3.16 -15.41
C ASN A 111 8.99 -1.89 -16.26
N GLU A 112 7.90 -1.20 -16.63
CA GLU A 112 7.93 0.08 -17.35
C GLU A 112 7.98 1.31 -16.42
N VAL A 113 7.93 1.12 -15.09
CA VAL A 113 7.85 2.19 -14.07
C VAL A 113 9.17 2.33 -13.34
#